data_AF-A0A0K2JHT8-F1
#
_entry.id   AF-A0A0K2JHT8-F1
#
_cell.length_a   1.000
_cell.length_b   1.000
_cell.length_c   1.000
_cell.angle_alpha   90.00
_cell.angle_beta   90.00
_cell.angle_gamma   90.00
#
_symmetry.space_group_name_H-M   'P 1'
#
loop_
_entity.id
_entity.type
_entity.pdbx_description
1 polymer ?
#
loop_
_entity_poly.entity_id
_entity_poly.type
_entity_poly.pdbx_seq_one_letter_code
_entity_poly.pdbx_strand_id
1 'polypeptide(L)'
;MKKWISILGTIGLTATSTTTLIRCEKSEKPNNNKEENKPIIPTPEAQQPPENSNWKLITNKYIPRDTGWYIMIHRASTDGTWLLEKINSSKFFGNVTVDFGFPTGIIYKWELNNQPIHSQLPTINEKTGEITDWKEQKGTE
;
A
#
# COMPACT_ATOMS: atom_id res chain seq x y z
N MET A 1 -3.09 58.30 13.22
CA MET A 1 -1.92 58.89 12.54
C MET A 1 -0.89 57.80 12.30
N LYS A 2 -0.60 57.48 11.03
CA LYS A 2 0.43 56.51 10.63
C LYS A 2 1.77 57.23 10.47
N LYS A 3 2.83 56.74 11.12
CA LYS A 3 4.25 57.07 10.85
C LYS A 3 5.01 55.73 10.93
N TRP A 4 5.28 55.11 9.79
CA TRP A 4 6.50 55.20 8.97
C TRP A 4 7.68 54.42 9.57
N ILE A 5 7.96 53.32 8.86
CA ILE A 5 9.01 52.33 9.03
C ILE A 5 10.37 52.97 8.70
N SER A 6 11.36 52.76 9.56
CA SER A 6 12.77 52.97 9.23
C SER A 6 13.58 51.79 9.78
N ILE A 7 13.60 50.69 9.03
CA ILE A 7 14.55 49.60 9.25
C ILE A 7 15.81 49.97 8.48
N LEU A 8 16.79 50.55 9.18
CA LEU A 8 18.19 50.55 8.75
C LEU A 8 18.78 49.21 9.19
N GLY A 9 18.59 48.19 8.36
CA GLY A 9 19.28 46.91 8.48
C GLY A 9 20.72 47.09 8.04
N THR A 10 21.64 46.99 8.98
CA THR A 10 23.08 46.94 8.75
C THR A 10 23.43 45.80 7.80
N ILE A 11 24.18 46.12 6.75
CA ILE A 11 24.87 45.13 5.92
C ILE A 11 26.04 44.60 6.76
N GLY A 12 25.89 43.41 7.29
CA GLY A 12 26.97 42.60 7.87
C GLY A 12 27.12 41.32 7.08
N LEU A 13 27.65 41.42 5.86
CA LEU A 13 28.00 40.26 5.04
C LEU A 13 29.37 39.74 5.48
N THR A 14 29.41 38.68 6.27
CA THR A 14 30.52 37.70 6.29
C THR A 14 30.07 36.43 7.02
N ALA A 15 29.55 35.47 6.26
CA ALA A 15 29.57 34.07 6.69
C ALA A 15 30.62 33.37 5.85
N THR A 16 31.83 33.21 6.40
CA THR A 16 32.81 32.25 5.89
C THR A 16 32.28 30.85 6.19
N SER A 17 31.65 30.23 5.19
CA SER A 17 31.28 28.82 5.27
C SER A 17 32.55 27.96 5.19
N THR A 18 33.09 27.57 6.34
CA THR A 18 34.09 26.51 6.41
C THR A 18 33.38 25.21 6.01
N THR A 19 33.61 24.76 4.78
CA THR A 19 33.11 23.48 4.29
C THR A 19 33.97 22.36 4.87
N THR A 20 33.68 21.98 6.12
CA THR A 20 34.18 20.71 6.65
C THR A 20 33.46 19.59 5.91
N LEU A 21 34.09 19.04 4.87
CA LEU A 21 33.66 17.80 4.24
C LEU A 21 33.79 16.69 5.28
N ILE A 22 32.69 16.38 5.97
CA ILE A 22 32.59 15.19 6.82
C ILE A 22 32.62 13.99 5.87
N ARG A 23 33.76 13.30 5.86
CA ARG A 23 33.93 12.00 5.22
C ARG A 23 32.83 11.06 5.73
N CYS A 24 32.06 10.43 4.83
CA CYS A 24 31.23 9.29 5.22
C CYS A 24 32.15 8.20 5.77
N GLU A 25 32.23 8.10 7.10
CA GLU A 25 32.77 6.92 7.75
C GLU A 25 31.88 5.75 7.35
N LYS A 26 32.49 4.77 6.68
CA LYS A 26 31.85 3.49 6.41
C LYS A 26 31.58 2.85 7.77
N SER A 27 30.34 2.92 8.24
CA SER A 27 29.93 2.24 9.45
C SER A 27 29.95 0.73 9.20
N GLU A 28 31.02 0.08 9.62
CA GLU A 28 30.98 -1.34 9.91
C GLU A 28 30.08 -1.51 11.13
N LYS A 29 28.81 -1.86 10.89
CA LYS A 29 27.90 -2.27 11.97
C LYS A 29 28.48 -3.52 12.65
N PRO A 30 28.55 -3.60 13.99
CA PRO A 30 28.71 -4.87 14.65
C PRO A 30 27.43 -5.70 14.41
N ASN A 31 27.65 -6.95 14.01
CA ASN A 31 26.61 -7.94 13.78
C ASN A 31 25.95 -8.30 15.11
N ASN A 32 24.95 -7.51 15.51
CA ASN A 32 24.13 -7.79 16.66
C ASN A 32 22.95 -8.65 16.19
N ASN A 33 23.13 -9.96 16.26
CA ASN A 33 22.10 -10.97 16.08
C ASN A 33 21.10 -10.89 17.25
N LYS A 34 20.40 -9.77 17.39
CA LYS A 34 19.13 -9.72 18.09
C LYS A 34 18.09 -9.99 17.02
N GLU A 35 17.73 -11.26 16.90
CA GLU A 35 16.45 -11.67 16.35
C GLU A 35 15.39 -11.05 17.28
N GLU A 36 15.11 -9.77 17.05
CA GLU A 36 13.95 -9.09 17.57
C GLU A 36 12.78 -9.97 17.16
N ASN A 37 12.05 -10.51 18.13
CA ASN A 37 10.82 -11.26 17.89
C ASN A 37 9.88 -10.34 17.10
N LYS A 38 9.98 -10.39 15.77
CA LYS A 38 9.09 -9.69 14.88
C LYS A 38 7.71 -10.20 15.27
N PRO A 39 6.76 -9.32 15.64
CA PRO A 39 5.41 -9.75 15.93
C PRO A 39 4.92 -10.63 14.79
N ILE A 40 4.65 -11.91 15.08
CA ILE A 40 3.97 -12.81 14.15
C ILE A 40 2.55 -12.30 14.11
N ILE A 41 2.33 -11.28 13.28
CA ILE A 41 0.99 -10.78 13.02
C ILE A 41 0.37 -11.81 12.08
N PRO A 42 -0.75 -12.45 12.49
CA PRO A 42 -1.36 -13.49 11.70
C PRO A 42 -1.70 -12.95 10.31
N THR A 43 -1.36 -13.73 9.30
CA THR A 43 -1.83 -13.46 7.94
C THR A 43 -3.34 -13.75 7.94
N PRO A 44 -4.20 -12.82 7.52
CA PRO A 44 -5.62 -13.09 7.41
C PRO A 44 -5.82 -14.28 6.47
N GLU A 45 -6.70 -15.18 6.86
CA GLU A 45 -7.12 -16.27 6.00
C GLU A 45 -7.97 -15.70 4.85
N ALA A 46 -7.79 -16.26 3.65
CA ALA A 46 -8.59 -15.86 2.50
C ALA A 46 -10.05 -16.28 2.72
N GLN A 47 -10.95 -15.29 2.75
CA GLN A 47 -12.38 -15.53 2.88
C GLN A 47 -12.98 -15.83 1.51
N GLN A 48 -13.92 -16.78 1.45
CA GLN A 48 -14.69 -16.97 0.21
C GLN A 48 -15.71 -15.83 0.07
N PRO A 49 -15.85 -15.24 -1.14
CA PRO A 49 -16.97 -14.36 -1.45
C PRO A 49 -18.32 -15.09 -1.28
N PRO A 50 -19.42 -14.36 -1.03
CA PRO A 50 -20.76 -14.92 -1.07
C PRO A 50 -21.06 -15.61 -2.42
N GLU A 51 -21.92 -16.63 -2.42
CA GLU A 51 -22.23 -17.43 -3.62
C GLU A 51 -22.71 -16.60 -4.83
N ASN A 52 -23.36 -15.46 -4.59
CA ASN A 52 -23.86 -14.55 -5.62
C ASN A 52 -22.93 -13.35 -5.88
N SER A 53 -21.67 -13.42 -5.43
CA SER A 53 -20.69 -12.37 -5.68
C SER A 53 -20.08 -12.49 -7.09
N ASN A 54 -19.87 -11.35 -7.73
CA ASN A 54 -19.03 -11.20 -8.90
C ASN A 54 -17.53 -11.20 -8.57
N TRP A 55 -17.14 -11.24 -7.28
CA TRP A 55 -15.76 -11.48 -6.88
C TRP A 55 -15.47 -12.97 -6.81
N LYS A 56 -14.29 -13.37 -7.29
CA LYS A 56 -13.78 -14.74 -7.22
C LYS A 56 -12.37 -14.76 -6.64
N LEU A 57 -12.15 -15.59 -5.61
CA LEU A 57 -10.82 -15.75 -5.01
C LEU A 57 -9.84 -16.35 -6.02
N ILE A 58 -8.64 -15.75 -6.11
CA ILE A 58 -7.54 -16.22 -6.96
C ILE A 58 -6.46 -16.85 -6.09
N THR A 59 -6.22 -18.16 -6.27
CA THR A 59 -5.30 -18.94 -5.42
C THR A 59 -3.86 -18.95 -5.92
N ASN A 60 -3.65 -18.87 -7.25
CA ASN A 60 -2.32 -18.93 -7.87
C ASN A 60 -1.50 -17.64 -7.74
N LYS A 61 -2.00 -16.65 -7.00
CA LYS A 61 -1.39 -15.33 -6.73
C LYS A 61 -0.82 -14.63 -7.98
N TYR A 62 -1.45 -14.83 -9.13
CA TYR A 62 -1.02 -14.26 -10.40
C TYR A 62 -2.15 -13.48 -11.06
N ILE A 63 -1.86 -12.23 -11.45
CA ILE A 63 -2.77 -11.38 -12.19
C ILE A 63 -2.36 -11.40 -13.67
N PRO A 64 -3.13 -12.05 -14.56
CA PRO A 64 -2.83 -12.08 -15.99
C PRO A 64 -3.10 -10.71 -16.62
N ARG A 65 -2.39 -10.42 -17.72
CA ARG A 65 -2.62 -9.20 -18.51
C ARG A 65 -3.86 -9.35 -19.41
N ASP A 66 -5.05 -9.25 -18.81
CA ASP A 66 -6.33 -9.60 -19.46
C ASP A 66 -7.38 -8.47 -19.47
N THR A 67 -7.00 -7.23 -19.11
CA THR A 67 -7.90 -6.07 -18.97
C THR A 67 -9.00 -6.20 -17.90
N GLY A 68 -9.00 -7.29 -17.13
CA GLY A 68 -9.91 -7.51 -16.02
C GLY A 68 -9.63 -6.61 -14.81
N TRP A 69 -10.58 -6.60 -13.89
CA TRP A 69 -10.48 -5.88 -12.62
C TRP A 69 -10.24 -6.84 -11.48
N TYR A 70 -9.37 -6.43 -10.57
CA TYR A 70 -8.99 -7.21 -9.41
C TYR A 70 -9.03 -6.32 -8.17
N ILE A 71 -9.15 -6.93 -7.01
CA ILE A 71 -8.80 -6.30 -5.74
C ILE A 71 -7.70 -7.10 -5.08
N MET A 72 -6.77 -6.38 -4.46
CA MET A 72 -5.70 -6.97 -3.66
C MET A 72 -5.79 -6.44 -2.24
N ILE A 73 -5.81 -7.36 -1.28
CA ILE A 73 -5.71 -7.05 0.14
C ILE A 73 -4.28 -7.38 0.56
N HIS A 74 -3.55 -6.37 1.02
CA HIS A 74 -2.15 -6.52 1.40
C HIS A 74 -1.81 -5.55 2.52
N ARG A 75 -0.62 -5.75 3.09
CA ARG A 75 -0.12 -4.97 4.21
C ARG A 75 0.80 -3.87 3.72
N ALA A 76 0.58 -2.65 4.18
CA ALA A 76 1.46 -1.52 3.92
C ALA A 76 2.83 -1.72 4.58
N SER A 77 3.90 -1.44 3.86
CA SER A 77 5.26 -1.58 4.38
C SER A 77 5.63 -0.50 5.40
N THR A 78 4.90 0.61 5.45
CA THR A 78 5.20 1.80 6.26
C THR A 78 4.83 1.63 7.72
N ASP A 79 3.59 1.23 7.99
CA ASP A 79 2.99 1.16 9.33
C ASP A 79 2.33 -0.19 9.60
N GLY A 80 2.31 -1.08 8.60
CA GLY A 80 1.72 -2.39 8.73
C GLY A 80 0.19 -2.40 8.67
N THR A 81 -0.45 -1.30 8.26
CA THR A 81 -1.90 -1.22 8.06
C THR A 81 -2.33 -2.09 6.86
N TRP A 82 -3.49 -2.73 6.95
CA TRP A 82 -4.06 -3.48 5.83
C TRP A 82 -4.82 -2.56 4.89
N LEU A 83 -4.56 -2.74 3.59
CA LEU A 83 -5.10 -1.93 2.51
C LEU A 83 -5.84 -2.82 1.52
N LEU A 84 -6.88 -2.24 0.90
CA LEU A 84 -7.55 -2.79 -0.26
C LEU A 84 -7.22 -1.92 -1.47
N GLU A 85 -6.59 -2.52 -2.47
CA GLU A 85 -6.23 -1.86 -3.71
C GLU A 85 -7.06 -2.41 -4.87
N LYS A 86 -7.68 -1.51 -5.65
CA LYS A 86 -8.34 -1.87 -6.91
C LYS A 86 -7.34 -1.83 -8.06
N ILE A 87 -7.21 -2.95 -8.76
CA ILE A 87 -6.21 -3.17 -9.79
C ILE A 87 -6.87 -3.32 -11.16
N ASN A 88 -6.31 -2.65 -12.16
CA ASN A 88 -6.63 -2.88 -13.57
C ASN A 88 -5.50 -3.69 -14.22
N SER A 89 -5.79 -4.91 -14.67
CA SER A 89 -4.76 -5.84 -15.16
C SER A 89 -4.16 -5.45 -16.51
N SER A 90 -4.75 -4.50 -17.23
CA SER A 90 -4.10 -3.92 -18.43
C SER A 90 -2.85 -3.10 -18.08
N LYS A 91 -2.79 -2.57 -16.86
CA LYS A 91 -1.73 -1.71 -16.34
C LYS A 91 -0.83 -2.43 -15.34
N PHE A 92 -1.42 -3.22 -14.45
CA PHE A 92 -0.71 -3.90 -13.35
C PHE A 92 -1.02 -5.39 -13.39
N PHE A 93 -0.03 -6.19 -13.79
CA PHE A 93 -0.12 -7.64 -13.95
C PHE A 93 1.19 -8.27 -13.50
N GLY A 94 1.15 -9.56 -13.15
CA GLY A 94 2.31 -10.29 -12.63
C GLY A 94 1.99 -11.14 -11.40
N ASN A 95 3.03 -11.73 -10.84
CA ASN A 95 3.00 -12.51 -9.62
C ASN A 95 2.98 -11.59 -8.40
N VAL A 96 1.97 -11.71 -7.55
CA VAL A 96 1.78 -10.81 -6.41
C VAL A 96 2.87 -10.99 -5.34
N THR A 97 3.40 -12.19 -5.19
CA THR A 97 4.49 -12.45 -4.24
C THR A 97 5.82 -11.90 -4.75
N VAL A 98 6.14 -12.17 -6.02
CA VAL A 98 7.47 -11.89 -6.59
C VAL A 98 7.55 -10.48 -7.19
N ASP A 99 6.59 -10.11 -8.04
CA ASP A 99 6.63 -8.86 -8.80
C ASP A 99 6.13 -7.67 -7.97
N PHE A 100 5.10 -7.87 -7.14
CA PHE A 100 4.58 -6.81 -6.27
C PHE A 100 5.13 -6.85 -4.84
N GLY A 101 5.83 -7.92 -4.44
CA GLY A 101 6.44 -8.02 -3.11
C GLY A 101 5.45 -8.24 -1.96
N PHE A 102 4.26 -8.80 -2.24
CA PHE A 102 3.21 -9.05 -1.25
C PHE A 102 2.99 -10.56 -1.04
N PRO A 103 3.88 -11.26 -0.31
CA PRO A 103 3.77 -12.71 -0.10
C PRO A 103 2.47 -13.13 0.61
N THR A 104 1.93 -12.25 1.45
CA THR A 104 0.67 -12.44 2.18
C THR A 104 -0.53 -11.81 1.46
N GLY A 105 -0.34 -11.28 0.25
CA GLY A 105 -1.42 -10.66 -0.52
C GLY A 105 -2.52 -11.66 -0.86
N ILE A 106 -3.77 -11.24 -0.71
CA ILE A 106 -4.98 -11.97 -1.11
C ILE A 106 -5.59 -11.25 -2.30
N ILE A 107 -6.03 -11.98 -3.31
CA ILE A 107 -6.49 -11.40 -4.57
C ILE A 107 -7.86 -11.96 -4.92
N TYR A 108 -8.74 -11.08 -5.37
CA TYR A 108 -10.01 -11.48 -5.97
C TYR A 108 -10.14 -10.86 -7.36
N LYS A 109 -10.69 -11.64 -8.30
CA LYS A 109 -11.02 -11.20 -9.66
C LYS A 109 -12.48 -10.79 -9.72
N TRP A 110 -12.74 -9.69 -10.41
CA TRP A 110 -14.08 -9.28 -10.82
C TRP A 110 -14.45 -10.05 -12.10
N GLU A 111 -15.55 -10.81 -12.06
CA GLU A 111 -15.95 -11.69 -13.16
C GLU A 111 -16.77 -11.00 -14.25
N LEU A 112 -17.23 -9.76 -14.03
CA LEU A 112 -17.95 -8.99 -15.05
C LEU A 112 -16.99 -8.16 -15.93
N ASN A 113 -17.44 -7.86 -17.14
CA ASN A 113 -16.64 -7.10 -18.13
C ASN A 113 -16.53 -5.59 -17.82
N ASN A 114 -17.34 -5.08 -16.89
CA ASN A 114 -17.31 -3.68 -16.49
C ASN A 114 -16.32 -3.44 -15.33
N GLN A 115 -16.02 -2.18 -15.07
CA GLN A 115 -15.29 -1.81 -13.87
C GLN A 115 -16.22 -1.88 -12.65
N PRO A 116 -15.81 -2.50 -11.53
CA PRO A 116 -16.57 -2.43 -10.30
C PRO A 116 -16.61 -0.99 -9.78
N ILE A 117 -17.83 -0.53 -9.47
CA ILE A 117 -18.03 0.79 -8.85
C ILE A 117 -17.60 0.75 -7.38
N HIS A 118 -17.36 1.92 -6.79
CA HIS A 118 -16.83 2.01 -5.42
C HIS A 118 -17.72 1.29 -4.39
N SER A 119 -19.04 1.34 -4.54
CA SER A 119 -19.99 0.66 -3.63
C SER A 119 -20.02 -0.86 -3.76
N GLN A 120 -19.33 -1.44 -4.76
CA GLN A 120 -19.19 -2.90 -4.95
C GLN A 120 -17.85 -3.43 -4.42
N LEU A 121 -16.97 -2.56 -3.93
CA LEU A 121 -15.72 -2.97 -3.31
C LEU A 121 -16.00 -3.43 -1.88
N PRO A 122 -15.44 -4.58 -1.45
CA PRO A 122 -15.59 -5.01 -0.08
C PRO A 122 -14.93 -4.00 0.88
N THR A 123 -15.42 -3.98 2.11
CA THR A 123 -14.80 -3.24 3.21
C THR A 123 -13.90 -4.18 4.00
N ILE A 124 -12.71 -3.71 4.36
CA ILE A 124 -11.77 -4.46 5.18
C ILE A 124 -11.58 -3.81 6.54
N ASN A 125 -11.22 -4.61 7.54
CA ASN A 125 -10.68 -4.12 8.79
C ASN A 125 -9.20 -3.78 8.59
N GLU A 126 -8.84 -2.50 8.72
CA GLU A 126 -7.48 -2.00 8.51
C GLU A 126 -6.43 -2.60 9.46
N LYS A 127 -6.84 -3.18 10.60
CA LYS A 127 -5.94 -3.82 11.56
C LYS A 127 -5.70 -5.29 11.26
N THR A 128 -6.71 -6.01 10.76
CA THR A 128 -6.65 -7.47 10.58
C THR A 128 -6.55 -7.90 9.12
N GLY A 129 -6.98 -7.05 8.18
CA GLY A 129 -7.09 -7.38 6.76
C GLY A 129 -8.30 -8.26 6.43
N GLU A 130 -9.13 -8.58 7.42
CA GLU A 130 -10.37 -9.32 7.23
C GLU A 130 -11.38 -8.48 6.46
N ILE A 131 -12.06 -9.11 5.51
CA ILE A 131 -13.23 -8.51 4.88
C ILE A 131 -14.36 -8.52 5.91
N THR A 132 -14.94 -7.35 6.18
CA THR A 132 -16.05 -7.18 7.13
C THR A 132 -17.40 -7.07 6.43
N ASP A 133 -17.39 -6.72 5.15
CA ASP A 133 -18.59 -6.58 4.32
C ASP A 133 -18.22 -6.73 2.83
N TRP A 134 -18.82 -7.70 2.14
CA TRP A 134 -18.60 -7.96 0.71
C TRP A 134 -19.29 -6.96 -0.23
N LYS A 135 -20.17 -6.11 0.32
CA LYS A 135 -21.13 -5.24 -0.35
C LYS A 135 -22.07 -5.98 -1.30
N GLU A 136 -23.32 -5.53 -1.33
CA GLU A 136 -24.31 -6.09 -2.23
C GLU A 136 -23.97 -5.75 -3.68
N GLN A 137 -23.84 -6.77 -4.52
CA GLN A 137 -23.54 -6.64 -5.93
C GLN A 137 -24.80 -7.01 -6.68
N LYS A 138 -25.74 -6.06 -6.74
CA LYS A 138 -27.01 -6.29 -7.44
C LYS A 138 -26.73 -6.80 -8.85
N GLY A 139 -27.47 -7.85 -9.21
CA GLY A 139 -27.44 -8.50 -10.51
C GLY A 139 -27.37 -7.44 -11.59
N THR A 140 -26.31 -7.51 -12.38
CA THR A 140 -26.40 -6.99 -13.74
C THR A 140 -27.43 -7.92 -14.39
N GLU A 141 -28.63 -7.41 -14.62
CA GLU A 141 -29.72 -8.13 -15.30
C GLU A 141 -29.22 -8.83 -16.57
#